data_AF-A0A9W4WJX0-F1
#
_entry.id   AF-A0A9W4WJX0-F1
#
_cell.length_a   1.000
_cell.length_b   1.000
_cell.length_c   1.000
_cell.angle_alpha   90.00
_cell.angle_beta   90.00
_cell.angle_gamma   90.00
#
_symmetry.space_group_name_H-M   'P 1'
#
loop_
_entity.id
_entity.type
_entity.pdbx_description
1 polymer ?
#
loop_
_entity_poly.entity_id
_entity_poly.type
_entity_poly.pdbx_seq_one_letter_code
_entity_poly.pdbx_strand_id
1 'polypeptide(L)'
;MSTISSRFQKIQFRNFSSAATIDGIPVTFIISKLHQLGPVYLDDKSTSFAELYVNGIERPFWVHKEWLILQSSFFQNIFETIKTNNSIIRITVPSPENFESLLEFLYDGDSDKLYDTLTQDNYYSVWKNIEYLGLGPEIRAICIAFYQNQVDST
;
A
#
# COMPACT_ATOMS: atom_id res chain seq x y z
N MET A 1 -5.07 33.94 -10.07
CA MET A 1 -4.10 32.83 -10.21
C MET A 1 -4.19 31.99 -8.94
N SER A 2 -4.85 30.84 -9.03
CA SER A 2 -4.87 29.79 -8.01
C SER A 2 -5.30 28.53 -8.74
N THR A 3 -4.34 27.65 -9.05
CA THR A 3 -4.53 26.58 -10.04
C THR A 3 -4.16 25.19 -9.52
N ILE A 4 -4.26 24.97 -8.20
CA ILE A 4 -3.91 23.66 -7.59
C ILE A 4 -5.11 22.97 -6.90
N SER A 5 -6.17 23.72 -6.53
CA SER A 5 -7.36 23.15 -5.88
C SER A 5 -8.18 22.15 -6.75
N SER A 6 -7.95 22.09 -8.06
CA SER A 6 -8.74 21.25 -8.98
C SER A 6 -8.23 19.82 -9.17
N ARG A 7 -7.02 19.46 -8.70
CA ARG A 7 -6.44 18.12 -8.98
C ARG A 7 -6.99 16.99 -8.11
N PHE A 8 -7.55 17.29 -6.94
CA PHE A 8 -8.06 16.26 -6.02
C PHE A 8 -9.56 15.96 -6.18
N GLN A 9 -10.29 16.72 -7.02
CA GLN A 9 -11.74 16.55 -7.21
C GLN A 9 -12.15 15.42 -8.18
N LYS A 10 -11.20 14.64 -8.70
CA LYS A 10 -11.47 13.55 -9.65
C LYS A 10 -10.78 12.24 -9.27
N ILE A 11 -10.78 11.89 -7.98
CA ILE A 11 -10.29 10.59 -7.53
C ILE A 11 -11.48 9.64 -7.48
N GLN A 12 -11.56 8.73 -8.46
CA GLN A 12 -12.51 7.63 -8.43
C GLN A 12 -12.12 6.67 -7.30
N PHE A 13 -12.84 6.74 -6.20
CA PHE A 13 -12.80 5.75 -5.13
C PHE A 13 -13.22 4.39 -5.69
N ARG A 14 -12.27 3.48 -5.90
CA ARG A 14 -12.61 2.05 -5.96
C ARG A 14 -12.81 1.57 -4.53
N ASN A 15 -14.05 1.16 -4.24
CA ASN A 15 -14.56 0.87 -2.91
C ASN A 15 -13.81 -0.27 -2.21
N PHE A 16 -12.77 0.05 -1.45
CA PHE A 16 -12.50 -0.68 -0.20
C PHE A 16 -13.57 -0.23 0.80
N SER A 17 -14.79 -0.75 0.63
CA SER A 17 -15.90 -0.39 1.50
C SER A 17 -15.58 -0.85 2.92
N SER A 18 -15.66 0.06 3.89
CA SER A 18 -15.59 -0.28 5.31
C SER A 18 -16.70 -1.25 5.75
N ALA A 19 -17.73 -1.42 4.92
CA ALA A 19 -18.80 -2.39 5.10
C ALA A 19 -18.56 -3.74 4.37
N ALA A 20 -17.41 -3.95 3.73
CA ALA A 20 -17.08 -5.22 3.10
C ALA A 20 -16.89 -6.32 4.15
N THR A 21 -17.39 -7.51 3.84
CA THR A 21 -17.28 -8.70 4.70
C THR A 21 -16.79 -9.91 3.91
N ILE A 22 -15.96 -10.75 4.53
CA ILE A 22 -15.59 -12.08 4.04
C ILE A 22 -16.18 -13.09 5.01
N ASP A 23 -17.06 -13.97 4.53
CA ASP A 23 -17.77 -14.97 5.35
C ASP A 23 -18.47 -14.37 6.59
N GLY A 24 -19.04 -13.18 6.44
CA GLY A 24 -19.71 -12.44 7.52
C GLY A 24 -18.77 -11.72 8.49
N ILE A 25 -17.46 -11.82 8.31
CA ILE A 25 -16.45 -11.12 9.11
C ILE A 25 -16.09 -9.79 8.43
N PRO A 26 -16.12 -8.64 9.13
CA PRO A 26 -15.69 -7.36 8.56
C PRO A 26 -14.24 -7.41 8.06
N VAL A 27 -14.00 -6.93 6.85
CA VAL A 27 -12.65 -6.90 6.26
C VAL A 27 -11.68 -6.08 7.11
N THR A 28 -12.14 -4.99 7.71
CA THR A 28 -11.33 -4.16 8.63
C THR A 28 -10.84 -4.94 9.85
N PHE A 29 -11.66 -5.86 10.38
CA PHE A 29 -11.24 -6.74 11.47
C PHE A 29 -10.16 -7.72 11.01
N ILE A 30 -10.29 -8.29 9.81
CA ILE A 30 -9.29 -9.18 9.21
C ILE A 30 -7.97 -8.44 9.02
N ILE A 31 -7.99 -7.26 8.40
CA ILE A 31 -6.81 -6.42 8.20
C ILE A 31 -6.14 -6.10 9.54
N SER A 32 -6.91 -5.67 10.56
CA SER A 32 -6.36 -5.41 11.89
C SER A 32 -5.66 -6.63 12.51
N LYS A 33 -6.19 -7.84 12.28
CA LYS A 33 -5.55 -9.08 12.73
C LYS A 33 -4.28 -9.41 11.93
N LEU A 34 -4.29 -9.16 10.63
CA LEU A 34 -3.09 -9.30 9.80
C LEU A 34 -2.00 -8.31 10.22
N HIS A 35 -2.34 -7.06 10.53
CA HIS A 35 -1.41 -6.06 11.05
C HIS A 35 -0.72 -6.49 12.35
N GLN A 36 -1.47 -7.11 13.27
CA GLN A 36 -0.91 -7.68 14.52
C GLN A 36 0.13 -8.79 14.26
N LEU A 37 -0.03 -9.53 13.16
CA LEU A 37 0.89 -10.60 12.77
C LEU A 37 2.02 -10.09 11.85
N GLY A 38 1.85 -8.92 11.24
CA GLY A 38 2.73 -8.32 10.23
C GLY A 38 4.22 -8.43 10.54
N PRO A 39 4.69 -7.99 11.71
CA PRO A 39 6.12 -8.01 12.05
C PRO A 39 6.76 -9.41 12.02
N VAL A 40 5.98 -10.48 12.14
CA VAL A 40 6.48 -11.86 12.09
C VAL A 40 6.56 -12.37 10.64
N TYR A 41 5.67 -11.89 9.77
CA TYR A 41 5.51 -12.38 8.39
C TYR A 41 6.14 -11.46 7.34
N LEU A 42 6.46 -10.21 7.68
CA LEU A 42 7.12 -9.29 6.78
C LEU A 42 8.45 -9.90 6.33
N ASP A 43 8.59 -10.07 5.01
CA ASP A 43 9.76 -10.65 4.36
C ASP A 43 10.12 -12.10 4.79
N ASP A 44 9.18 -12.84 5.40
CA ASP A 44 9.39 -14.25 5.75
C ASP A 44 9.30 -15.16 4.52
N LYS A 45 10.47 -15.60 4.05
CA LYS A 45 10.58 -16.56 2.96
C LYS A 45 9.87 -17.89 3.21
N SER A 46 9.83 -18.36 4.45
CA SER A 46 9.38 -19.72 4.77
C SER A 46 7.88 -19.92 4.57
N THR A 47 7.09 -18.85 4.73
CA THR A 47 5.63 -18.87 4.58
C THR A 47 5.11 -18.02 3.41
N SER A 48 6.00 -17.31 2.71
CA SER A 48 5.65 -16.45 1.58
C SER A 48 4.92 -17.17 0.44
N PHE A 49 4.00 -16.43 -0.18
CA PHE A 49 3.31 -16.86 -1.39
C PHE A 49 4.18 -16.66 -2.65
N ALA A 50 4.91 -15.55 -2.71
CA ALA A 50 5.67 -15.17 -3.91
C ALA A 50 6.91 -14.35 -3.57
N GLU A 51 7.88 -14.38 -4.48
CA GLU A 51 9.01 -13.46 -4.51
C GLU A 51 8.67 -12.28 -5.43
N LEU A 52 8.55 -11.08 -4.85
CA LEU A 52 8.22 -9.85 -5.56
C LEU A 52 9.47 -9.03 -5.85
N TYR A 53 9.74 -8.82 -7.14
CA TYR A 53 10.79 -7.92 -7.62
C TYR A 53 10.17 -6.61 -8.09
N VAL A 54 10.70 -5.51 -7.58
CA VAL A 54 10.33 -4.15 -8.02
C VAL A 54 11.47 -3.58 -8.85
N ASN A 55 11.19 -3.19 -10.08
CA ASN A 55 12.20 -2.56 -10.94
C ASN A 55 12.74 -1.29 -10.27
N GLY A 56 14.06 -1.18 -10.14
CA GLY A 56 14.73 -0.12 -9.39
C GLY A 56 15.09 -0.46 -7.94
N ILE A 57 14.73 -1.65 -7.45
CA ILE A 57 15.16 -2.19 -6.15
C ILE A 57 15.98 -3.46 -6.40
N GLU A 58 17.15 -3.56 -5.78
CA GLU A 58 18.10 -4.65 -6.06
C GLU A 58 17.68 -6.00 -5.46
N ARG A 59 16.91 -5.97 -4.35
CA ARG A 59 16.45 -7.17 -3.64
C ARG A 59 14.98 -7.48 -3.93
N PRO A 60 14.57 -8.77 -3.86
CA PRO A 60 13.17 -9.11 -3.82
C PRO A 60 12.56 -8.89 -2.42
N PHE A 61 11.24 -8.98 -2.38
CA PHE A 61 10.43 -9.04 -1.17
C PHE A 61 9.66 -10.36 -1.13
N TRP A 62 9.63 -11.02 0.02
CA TRP A 62 8.86 -12.24 0.22
C TRP A 62 7.45 -11.87 0.69
N VAL A 63 6.47 -12.02 -0.20
CA VAL A 63 5.13 -11.44 -0.02
C VAL A 63 4.03 -12.47 0.24
N HIS A 64 3.08 -12.08 1.08
CA HIS A 64 1.89 -12.84 1.45
C HIS A 64 0.67 -12.19 0.80
N LYS A 65 -0.12 -13.00 0.10
CA LYS A 65 -1.22 -12.50 -0.74
C LYS A 65 -2.26 -11.77 0.10
N GLU A 66 -2.58 -12.29 1.28
CA GLU A 66 -3.64 -11.86 2.17
C GLU A 66 -3.47 -10.40 2.62
N TRP A 67 -2.25 -9.99 2.97
CA TRP A 67 -1.95 -8.61 3.35
C TRP A 67 -2.15 -7.65 2.17
N LEU A 68 -1.75 -8.06 0.96
CA LEU A 68 -1.76 -7.19 -0.20
C LEU A 68 -3.14 -7.07 -0.84
N ILE A 69 -3.86 -8.17 -1.05
CA ILE A 69 -5.14 -8.14 -1.78
C ILE A 69 -6.24 -7.41 -1.01
N LEU A 70 -6.19 -7.39 0.32
CA LEU A 70 -7.22 -6.70 1.11
C LEU A 70 -7.05 -5.18 1.10
N GLN A 71 -5.89 -4.69 0.66
CA GLN A 71 -5.49 -3.29 0.78
C GLN A 71 -5.07 -2.64 -0.55
N SER A 72 -4.93 -3.43 -1.62
CA SER A 72 -4.47 -2.96 -2.95
C SER A 72 -5.22 -3.61 -4.10
N SER A 73 -5.90 -2.78 -4.90
CA SER A 73 -6.61 -3.27 -6.09
C SER A 73 -5.64 -3.73 -7.19
N PHE A 74 -4.44 -3.18 -7.23
CA PHE A 74 -3.37 -3.64 -8.13
C PHE A 74 -2.96 -5.08 -7.80
N PHE A 75 -2.70 -5.38 -6.53
CA PHE A 75 -2.33 -6.73 -6.11
C PHE A 75 -3.48 -7.72 -6.22
N GLN A 76 -4.74 -7.30 -6.00
CA GLN A 76 -5.92 -8.14 -6.33
C GLN A 76 -5.83 -8.65 -7.77
N ASN A 77 -5.67 -7.74 -8.74
CA ASN A 77 -5.62 -8.09 -10.16
C ASN A 77 -4.40 -8.98 -10.49
N ILE A 78 -3.22 -8.66 -9.96
CA ILE A 78 -2.01 -9.47 -10.19
C ILE A 78 -2.22 -10.90 -9.69
N PHE A 79 -2.70 -11.05 -8.45
CA PHE A 79 -2.82 -12.36 -7.83
C PHE A 79 -4.05 -13.16 -8.29
N GLU A 80 -4.97 -12.59 -9.06
CA GLU A 80 -5.99 -13.35 -9.80
C GLU A 80 -5.38 -14.13 -10.96
N THR A 81 -4.35 -13.57 -11.61
CA THR A 81 -3.68 -14.21 -12.76
C THR A 81 -2.66 -15.28 -12.36
N ILE A 82 -2.20 -15.25 -11.11
CA ILE A 82 -1.15 -16.15 -10.59
C ILE A 82 -1.80 -17.24 -9.74
N LYS A 83 -1.69 -18.49 -10.19
CA LYS A 83 -2.38 -19.64 -9.57
C LYS A 83 -1.50 -20.52 -8.69
N THR A 84 -0.18 -20.31 -8.67
CA THR A 84 0.77 -21.19 -7.98
C THR A 84 1.54 -20.44 -6.91
N ASN A 85 1.79 -21.11 -5.78
CA ASN A 85 2.71 -20.64 -4.75
C ASN A 85 4.16 -20.64 -5.30
N ASN A 86 5.06 -19.93 -4.62
CA ASN A 86 6.47 -19.77 -4.99
C ASN A 86 6.64 -19.10 -6.38
N SER A 87 5.69 -18.26 -6.77
CA SER A 87 5.76 -17.51 -8.02
C SER A 87 6.75 -16.35 -7.92
N ILE A 88 7.44 -16.06 -9.03
CA ILE A 88 8.25 -14.85 -9.17
C ILE A 88 7.40 -13.78 -9.84
N ILE A 89 7.21 -12.65 -9.16
CA ILE A 89 6.42 -11.53 -9.64
C ILE A 89 7.35 -10.36 -9.91
N ARG A 90 7.20 -9.69 -11.05
CA ARG A 90 7.97 -8.51 -11.42
C ARG A 90 7.02 -7.36 -11.65
N ILE A 91 7.22 -6.25 -10.95
CA ILE A 91 6.43 -5.03 -11.11
C ILE A 91 7.34 -3.83 -11.34
N THR A 92 6.77 -2.79 -11.94
CA THR A 92 7.37 -1.46 -12.01
C THR A 92 6.42 -0.51 -11.31
N VAL A 93 6.94 0.27 -10.36
CA VAL A 93 6.18 1.32 -9.67
C VAL A 93 6.73 2.70 -10.07
N PRO A 94 5.93 3.77 -9.98
CA PRO A 94 6.37 5.11 -10.35
C PRO A 94 7.65 5.60 -9.64
N SER A 95 7.79 5.29 -8.34
CA SER A 95 8.88 5.74 -7.48
C SER A 95 9.39 4.58 -6.60
N PRO A 96 10.29 3.73 -7.10
CA PRO A 96 10.74 2.52 -6.39
C PRO A 96 11.31 2.80 -4.99
N GLU A 97 11.98 3.94 -4.80
CA GLU A 97 12.63 4.36 -3.56
C GLU A 97 11.68 4.45 -2.35
N ASN A 98 10.37 4.58 -2.57
CA ASN A 98 9.38 4.66 -1.49
C ASN A 98 8.54 3.39 -1.34
N PHE A 99 8.77 2.37 -2.17
CA PHE A 99 7.93 1.18 -2.18
C PHE A 99 8.04 0.37 -0.89
N GLU A 100 9.26 0.26 -0.34
CA GLU A 100 9.52 -0.55 0.86
C GLU A 100 8.70 -0.05 2.06
N SER A 101 8.70 1.26 2.32
CA SER A 101 7.90 1.84 3.40
C SER A 101 6.39 1.63 3.21
N LEU A 102 5.90 1.66 1.96
CA LEU A 102 4.51 1.33 1.67
C LEU A 102 4.21 -0.14 1.92
N LEU A 103 5.12 -1.04 1.53
CA LEU A 103 4.98 -2.47 1.77
C LEU A 103 4.96 -2.77 3.27
N GLU A 104 5.86 -2.16 4.04
CA GLU A 104 5.90 -2.29 5.50
C GLU A 104 4.56 -1.89 6.13
N PHE A 105 4.00 -0.73 5.75
CA PHE A 105 2.68 -0.30 6.22
C PHE A 105 1.56 -1.30 5.90
N LEU A 106 1.59 -1.90 4.70
CA LEU A 106 0.60 -2.94 4.37
C LEU A 106 0.70 -4.15 5.30
N TYR A 107 1.88 -4.41 5.88
CA TYR A 107 2.09 -5.51 6.82
C TYR A 107 1.75 -5.15 8.27
N ASP A 108 2.21 -4.02 8.78
CA ASP A 108 2.14 -3.68 10.21
C ASP A 108 1.04 -2.65 10.55
N GLY A 109 0.51 -1.93 9.55
CA GLY A 109 -0.49 -0.88 9.74
C GLY A 109 0.01 0.33 10.52
N ASP A 110 1.33 0.46 10.71
CA ASP A 110 1.92 1.48 11.57
C ASP A 110 1.85 2.87 10.90
N SER A 111 0.81 3.61 11.29
CA SER A 111 0.51 4.91 10.70
C SER A 111 1.52 5.97 11.08
N ASP A 112 2.07 5.90 12.31
CA ASP A 112 3.05 6.86 12.81
C ASP A 112 4.38 6.64 12.07
N LYS A 113 4.81 5.38 11.95
CA LYS A 113 6.00 5.02 11.19
C LYS A 113 5.91 5.46 9.72
N LEU A 114 4.77 5.23 9.06
CA LEU A 114 4.59 5.71 7.69
C LEU A 114 4.64 7.24 7.63
N TYR A 115 3.96 7.93 8.55
CA TYR A 115 3.95 9.39 8.60
C TYR A 115 5.36 9.95 8.73
N ASP A 116 6.19 9.36 9.59
CA ASP A 116 7.58 9.77 9.82
C ASP A 116 8.49 9.58 8.59
N THR A 117 8.12 8.71 7.65
CA THR A 117 8.86 8.55 6.38
C THR A 117 8.55 9.64 5.36
N LEU A 118 7.47 10.40 5.55
CA LEU A 118 7.03 11.43 4.61
C LEU A 118 7.85 12.71 4.79
N THR A 119 8.24 13.30 3.66
CA THR A 119 8.89 14.61 3.58
C THR A 119 8.23 15.44 2.48
N GLN A 120 8.45 16.76 2.48
CA GLN A 120 7.97 17.62 1.38
C GLN A 120 8.53 17.16 0.02
N ASP A 121 9.77 16.67 0.00
CA ASP A 121 10.46 16.22 -1.22
C ASP A 121 9.92 14.90 -1.76
N ASN A 122 9.57 13.95 -0.89
CA ASN A 122 9.11 12.62 -1.31
C ASN A 122 7.60 12.47 -1.43
N TYR A 123 6.81 13.40 -0.86
CA TYR A 123 5.35 13.29 -0.75
C TYR A 123 4.68 12.92 -2.08
N TYR A 124 5.00 13.63 -3.16
CA TYR A 124 4.38 13.39 -4.46
C TYR A 124 4.80 12.05 -5.10
N SER A 125 6.02 11.57 -4.81
CA SER A 125 6.49 10.25 -5.23
C SER A 125 5.72 9.14 -4.52
N VAL A 126 5.56 9.26 -3.20
CA VAL A 126 4.74 8.35 -2.38
C VAL A 126 3.30 8.34 -2.86
N TRP A 127 2.70 9.51 -3.09
CA TRP A 127 1.32 9.61 -3.56
C TRP A 127 1.10 8.92 -4.90
N LYS A 128 2.01 9.08 -5.87
CA LYS A 128 1.94 8.39 -7.16
C LYS A 128 1.96 6.87 -7.02
N ASN A 129 2.78 6.34 -6.10
CA ASN A 129 2.77 4.90 -5.82
C ASN A 129 1.43 4.46 -5.20
N ILE A 130 0.88 5.22 -4.24
CA ILE A 130 -0.43 4.94 -3.63
C ILE A 130 -1.54 4.89 -4.68
N GLU A 131 -1.52 5.81 -5.64
CA GLU A 131 -2.46 5.83 -6.77
C GLU A 131 -2.25 4.64 -7.70
N TYR A 132 -1.01 4.38 -8.11
CA TYR A 132 -0.66 3.29 -9.02
C TYR A 132 -1.02 1.91 -8.44
N LEU A 133 -0.66 1.67 -7.18
CA LEU A 133 -0.96 0.43 -6.47
C LEU A 133 -2.44 0.35 -6.05
N GLY A 134 -3.20 1.44 -6.21
CA GLY A 134 -4.59 1.53 -5.80
C GLY A 134 -4.78 1.16 -4.34
N LEU A 135 -3.98 1.77 -3.45
CA LEU A 135 -4.04 1.50 -2.01
C LEU A 135 -5.26 2.16 -1.36
N GLY A 136 -5.74 1.53 -0.29
CA GLY A 136 -6.98 1.86 0.43
C GLY A 136 -7.02 3.23 1.11
N PRO A 137 -8.15 3.57 1.76
CA PRO A 137 -8.38 4.89 2.34
C PRO A 137 -7.50 5.22 3.55
N GLU A 138 -7.08 4.22 4.33
CA GLU A 138 -6.28 4.41 5.55
C GLU A 138 -4.94 5.07 5.24
N ILE A 139 -4.17 4.49 4.30
CA ILE A 139 -2.87 5.05 3.91
C ILE A 139 -2.99 6.44 3.27
N ARG A 140 -4.08 6.68 2.53
CA ARG A 140 -4.36 7.99 1.91
C ARG A 140 -4.64 9.04 2.97
N ALA A 141 -5.34 8.69 4.04
CA ALA A 141 -5.63 9.61 5.13
C ALA A 141 -4.33 10.10 5.81
N ILE A 142 -3.35 9.21 5.99
CA ILE A 142 -2.02 9.56 6.54
C ILE A 142 -1.32 10.57 5.63
N CYS A 143 -1.24 10.30 4.33
CA CYS A 143 -0.62 11.23 3.37
C CYS A 143 -1.36 12.57 3.29
N ILE A 144 -2.70 12.57 3.29
CA ILE A 144 -3.49 13.82 3.29
C ILE A 144 -3.23 14.63 4.56
N ALA A 145 -3.17 13.97 5.72
CA ALA A 145 -2.85 14.64 6.97
C ALA A 145 -1.45 15.26 6.92
N PHE A 146 -0.45 14.53 6.41
CA PHE A 146 0.90 15.08 6.22
C PHE A 146 0.89 16.31 5.31
N TYR A 147 0.22 16.21 4.17
CA TYR A 147 0.12 17.30 3.19
C TYR A 147 -0.46 18.57 3.79
N GLN A 148 -1.56 18.45 4.53
CA GLN A 148 -2.23 19.58 5.18
C GLN A 148 -1.32 20.25 6.23
N ASN A 149 -0.61 19.45 7.04
CA ASN A 149 0.22 19.96 8.12
C ASN A 149 1.58 20.50 7.65
N GLN A 150 2.18 19.90 6.62
CA GLN A 150 3.58 20.11 6.29
C GLN A 150 3.81 20.66 4.88
N VAL A 151 2.87 20.52 3.93
CA VAL A 151 3.07 20.93 2.53
C VAL A 151 2.24 22.16 2.19
N ASP A 152 0.92 22.10 2.39
CA ASP A 152 -0.02 23.19 2.11
C ASP A 152 0.12 24.39 3.07
N SER A 153 0.74 24.17 4.23
CA SER A 153 1.00 25.22 5.24
C SER A 153 2.21 26.11 4.90
N THR A 154 2.88 25.87 3.76
CA THR A 154 4.06 26.62 3.28
C THR A 154 3.68 27.51 2.09
#